data_AF-A0AAU1AVW7-F1
#
_entry.id   AF-A0AAU1AVW7-F1
#
_cell.length_a   1.000
_cell.length_b   1.000
_cell.length_c   1.000
_cell.angle_alpha   90.00
_cell.angle_beta   90.00
_cell.angle_gamma   90.00
#
_symmetry.space_group_name_H-M   'P 1'
#
loop_
_entity.id
_entity.type
_entity.pdbx_description
1 polymer ?
#
loop_
_entity_poly.entity_id
_entity_poly.type
_entity_poly.pdbx_seq_one_letter_code
_entity_poly.pdbx_strand_id
1 'polypeptide(L)'
;MLVNKDAIGHTQDELFSDAYPVEDLPALYAVTAQVITTQGTSVITDLGSTDTSGSADDASDDAQSASVINLVDTHHLQKTGFQKRGYAAHLKDYLKAVEYHLTDHNPEARRLRRGRSRPWRRRVRGS
;
A
#
# COMPACT_ATOMS: atom_id res chain seq x y z
N MET A 1 12.34 16.80 -1.96
CA MET A 1 11.70 15.52 -1.66
C MET A 1 10.23 15.66 -1.95
N LEU A 2 9.77 15.00 -3.00
CA LEU A 2 8.38 14.89 -3.40
C LEU A 2 7.75 13.70 -2.69
N VAL A 3 6.55 13.89 -2.15
CA VAL A 3 5.78 12.83 -1.47
C VAL A 3 4.47 12.62 -2.22
N ASN A 4 4.22 11.39 -2.62
CA ASN A 4 3.02 10.99 -3.33
C ASN A 4 1.98 10.53 -2.30
N LYS A 5 0.85 11.25 -2.27
CA LYS A 5 -0.24 11.03 -1.31
C LYS A 5 -1.45 10.42 -2.00
N ASP A 6 -2.26 9.68 -1.26
CA ASP A 6 -3.56 9.26 -1.76
C ASP A 6 -4.50 10.46 -1.92
N ALA A 7 -5.18 10.50 -3.06
CA ALA A 7 -6.14 11.55 -3.36
C ALA A 7 -7.56 11.21 -2.87
N ILE A 8 -7.84 9.95 -2.53
CA ILE A 8 -9.19 9.47 -2.23
C ILE A 8 -9.44 9.31 -0.73
N GLY A 9 -8.44 8.89 0.04
CA GLY A 9 -8.53 8.75 1.48
C GLY A 9 -8.77 10.08 2.18
N HIS A 10 -9.60 10.06 3.23
CA HIS A 10 -9.90 11.23 4.06
C HIS A 10 -8.66 11.82 4.75
N THR A 11 -7.66 10.97 5.02
CA THR A 11 -6.40 11.30 5.70
C THR A 11 -5.29 11.73 4.75
N GLN A 12 -5.48 11.58 3.42
CA GLN A 12 -4.47 11.86 2.40
C GLN A 12 -3.09 11.26 2.73
N ASP A 13 -3.12 9.98 3.11
CA ASP A 13 -1.94 9.26 3.59
C ASP A 13 -0.84 9.19 2.54
N GLU A 14 0.41 9.16 3.02
CA GLU A 14 1.59 9.12 2.18
C GLU A 14 1.86 7.69 1.70
N LEU A 15 1.96 7.51 0.39
CA LEU A 15 2.16 6.20 -0.23
C LEU A 15 3.64 5.90 -0.49
N PHE A 16 4.34 6.85 -1.11
CA PHE A 16 5.77 6.74 -1.43
C PHE A 16 6.37 8.12 -1.72
N SER A 17 7.69 8.23 -1.64
CA SER A 17 8.43 9.45 -1.99
C SER A 17 9.32 9.27 -3.23
N ASP A 18 9.87 10.37 -3.74
CA ASP A 18 10.89 10.38 -4.81
C ASP A 18 12.24 9.79 -4.39
N ALA A 19 12.39 9.35 -3.13
CA ALA A 19 13.56 8.62 -2.66
C ALA A 19 13.67 7.21 -3.26
N TYR A 20 12.59 6.68 -3.85
CA TYR A 20 12.56 5.35 -4.46
C TYR A 20 12.56 5.45 -5.99
N PRO A 21 13.18 4.50 -6.71
CA PRO A 21 13.08 4.43 -8.17
C PRO A 21 11.63 4.17 -8.59
N VAL A 22 11.06 5.08 -9.38
CA VAL A 22 9.68 4.99 -9.89
C VAL A 22 9.68 4.97 -11.41
N GLU A 23 9.00 3.98 -12.00
CA GLU A 23 8.67 3.93 -13.42
C GLU A 23 7.23 4.41 -13.65
N ASP A 24 7.05 5.37 -14.54
CA ASP A 24 5.73 5.87 -14.95
C ASP A 24 5.14 4.95 -16.03
N LEU A 25 4.14 4.16 -15.61
CA LEU A 25 3.39 3.26 -16.47
C LEU A 25 2.06 3.91 -16.87
N PRO A 26 1.41 3.44 -17.95
CA PRO A 26 0.11 3.97 -18.36
C PRO A 26 -0.95 3.80 -17.26
N ALA A 27 -1.22 4.91 -16.56
CA ALA A 27 -2.13 5.05 -15.42
C ALA A 27 -1.67 4.42 -14.09
N LEU A 28 -0.38 4.11 -13.92
CA LEU A 28 0.19 3.50 -12.72
C LEU A 28 1.63 3.94 -12.49
N TYR A 29 2.08 3.87 -11.25
CA TYR A 29 3.50 3.98 -10.91
C TYR A 29 4.00 2.63 -10.42
N ALA A 30 5.12 2.16 -10.98
CA ALA A 30 5.84 0.98 -10.47
C ALA A 30 7.01 1.46 -9.62
N VAL A 31 6.90 1.23 -8.31
CA VAL A 31 7.91 1.63 -7.32
C VAL A 31 8.78 0.42 -6.98
N THR A 32 10.09 0.54 -7.14
CA THR A 32 11.04 -0.52 -6.79
C THR A 32 11.47 -0.38 -5.34
N ALA A 33 11.20 -1.40 -4.53
CA ALA A 33 11.57 -1.46 -3.13
C ALA A 33 12.62 -2.55 -2.88
N GLN A 34 13.39 -2.41 -1.81
CA GLN A 34 14.42 -3.36 -1.41
C GLN A 34 14.02 -4.08 -0.11
N VAL A 35 14.36 -5.36 -0.03
CA VAL A 35 14.24 -6.12 1.22
C VAL A 35 15.45 -5.80 2.07
N ILE A 36 15.21 -5.27 3.26
CA ILE A 36 16.23 -4.99 4.27
C ILE A 36 16.05 -5.94 5.44
N THR A 37 17.16 -6.34 6.07
CA THR A 37 17.13 -7.12 7.30
C THR A 37 17.29 -6.16 8.46
N THR A 38 16.22 -5.96 9.23
CA THR A 38 16.27 -5.12 10.42
C THR A 38 16.71 -5.99 11.59
N GLN A 39 17.84 -5.66 12.21
CA GLN A 39 18.22 -6.26 13.50
C GLN A 39 17.33 -5.63 14.57
N GLY A 40 16.57 -6.47 15.26
CA GLY A 40 15.51 -6.06 16.17
C GLY A 40 16.04 -5.12 17.25
N THR A 41 15.75 -3.82 17.11
CA THR A 41 15.76 -2.91 18.26
C THR A 41 14.31 -2.81 18.73
N SER A 42 14.14 -3.17 19.98
CA SER A 42 12.89 -3.39 20.70
C SER A 42 11.85 -2.28 20.54
N VAL A 43 10.58 -2.71 20.40
CA VAL A 43 9.34 -2.04 20.81
C VAL A 43 8.94 -0.79 20.01
N ILE A 44 8.05 -1.02 19.03
CA ILE A 44 6.79 -0.29 18.98
C ILE A 44 5.69 -1.36 18.96
N THR A 45 5.42 -1.91 20.15
CA THR A 45 4.16 -2.59 20.41
C THR A 45 3.04 -1.60 20.12
N ASP A 46 2.23 -1.96 19.14
CA ASP A 46 0.84 -1.58 18.98
C ASP A 46 0.17 -1.26 20.34
N LEU A 47 0.11 0.03 20.69
CA LEU A 47 -0.58 0.58 21.85
C LEU A 47 -2.09 0.52 21.59
N GLY A 48 -2.63 -0.69 21.53
CA GLY A 48 -4.04 -0.91 21.22
C GLY A 48 -4.61 -2.30 21.52
N SER A 49 -3.79 -3.31 21.82
CA SER A 49 -4.31 -4.64 22.13
C SER A 49 -4.20 -4.95 23.62
N THR A 50 -5.20 -4.50 24.39
CA THR A 50 -5.50 -5.14 25.67
C THR A 50 -6.32 -6.38 25.33
N ASP A 51 -5.70 -7.56 25.36
CA ASP A 51 -6.40 -8.77 25.77
C ASP A 51 -5.41 -9.73 26.43
N THR A 52 -5.81 -10.13 27.63
CA THR A 52 -5.02 -10.77 28.66
C THR A 52 -5.43 -12.24 28.73
N SER A 53 -4.52 -13.18 28.49
CA SER A 53 -4.46 -14.48 29.20
C SER A 53 -3.43 -15.43 28.60
N GLY A 54 -2.46 -15.88 29.42
CA GLY A 54 -2.19 -17.31 29.53
C GLY A 54 -0.82 -17.86 29.12
N SER A 55 0.12 -17.80 30.08
CA SER A 55 1.19 -18.77 30.37
C SER A 55 2.52 -18.73 29.58
N ALA A 56 3.57 -18.48 30.38
CA ALA A 56 4.99 -18.65 30.12
C ALA A 56 5.37 -20.11 29.78
N ASP A 57 6.43 -20.36 28.99
CA ASP A 57 7.80 -20.45 29.50
C ASP A 57 8.84 -20.73 28.37
N ASP A 58 10.06 -20.26 28.64
CA ASP A 58 11.38 -20.70 28.17
C ASP A 58 12.02 -20.29 26.80
N ALA A 59 13.06 -19.46 26.94
CA ALA A 59 14.33 -19.34 26.19
C ALA A 59 14.38 -19.36 24.65
N SER A 60 14.74 -18.22 24.05
CA SER A 60 16.08 -18.05 23.45
C SER A 60 16.29 -16.61 22.94
N ASP A 61 17.43 -16.07 23.33
CA ASP A 61 18.04 -14.80 22.89
C ASP A 61 18.47 -14.90 21.42
N ASP A 62 17.55 -14.60 20.50
CA ASP A 62 17.90 -14.23 19.13
C ASP A 62 16.94 -13.12 18.73
N ALA A 63 17.44 -11.88 18.70
CA ALA A 63 16.69 -10.74 18.20
C ALA A 63 16.30 -11.04 16.75
N GLN A 64 15.10 -11.61 16.57
CA GLN A 64 14.63 -12.16 15.31
C GLN A 64 14.80 -11.11 14.21
N SER A 65 15.81 -11.33 13.37
CA SER A 65 16.13 -10.47 12.26
C SER A 65 14.97 -10.56 11.27
N ALA A 66 14.11 -9.55 11.27
CA ALA A 66 12.95 -9.51 10.40
C ALA A 66 13.37 -8.92 9.05
N SER A 67 13.16 -9.68 7.98
CA SER A 67 13.31 -9.17 6.61
C SER A 67 12.06 -8.38 6.24
N VAL A 68 12.20 -7.07 6.13
CA VAL A 68 11.10 -6.14 5.82
C VAL A 68 11.37 -5.41 4.50
N ILE A 69 10.31 -5.00 3.80
CA ILE A 69 10.45 -4.17 2.61
C ILE A 69 10.63 -2.73 3.07
N ASN A 70 11.73 -2.08 2.69
CA ASN A 70 12.08 -0.73 3.17
C ASN A 70 10.97 0.31 2.93
N LEU A 71 10.29 0.25 1.79
CA LEU A 71 9.14 1.10 1.48
C LEU A 71 7.99 0.88 2.46
N VAL A 72 7.67 -0.38 2.75
CA VAL A 72 6.56 -0.77 3.63
C VAL A 72 6.85 -0.32 5.06
N ASP A 73 8.08 -0.51 5.51
CA ASP A 73 8.53 -0.13 6.85
C ASP A 73 8.53 1.40 7.03
N THR A 74 9.06 2.14 6.04
CA THR A 74 9.18 3.61 6.09
C THR A 74 7.82 4.32 6.03
N HIS A 75 6.89 3.80 5.23
CA HIS A 75 5.55 4.39 5.06
C HIS A 75 4.47 3.70 5.90
N HIS A 76 4.86 2.79 6.80
CA HIS A 76 3.97 2.00 7.66
C HIS A 76 2.80 1.34 6.90
N LEU A 77 3.06 0.85 5.68
CA LEU A 77 2.02 0.28 4.82
C LEU A 77 1.46 -1.01 5.43
N GLN A 78 0.13 -1.11 5.49
CA GLN A 78 -0.55 -2.25 6.08
C GLN A 78 -0.97 -3.27 5.02
N LYS A 79 -0.69 -4.55 5.28
CA LYS A 79 -1.15 -5.64 4.41
C LYS A 79 -2.64 -5.86 4.59
N THR A 80 -3.42 -5.61 3.55
CA THR A 80 -4.87 -5.87 3.54
C THR A 80 -5.19 -7.26 2.99
N GLY A 81 -6.10 -7.99 3.63
CA GLY A 81 -6.63 -9.26 3.13
C GLY A 81 -7.95 -9.09 2.37
N PHE A 82 -8.05 -9.63 1.15
CA PHE A 82 -9.30 -9.65 0.38
C PHE A 82 -9.68 -11.06 -0.06
N GLN A 83 -10.98 -11.40 0.03
CA GLN A 83 -11.53 -12.56 -0.66
C GLN A 83 -11.71 -12.25 -2.16
N LYS A 84 -11.54 -13.25 -3.04
CA LYS A 84 -11.57 -13.07 -4.50
C LYS A 84 -12.80 -12.31 -5.02
N ARG A 85 -13.99 -12.56 -4.44
CA ARG A 85 -15.24 -11.85 -4.80
C ARG A 85 -15.26 -10.41 -4.27
N GLY A 86 -14.78 -10.20 -3.03
CA GLY A 86 -14.73 -8.89 -2.40
C GLY A 86 -13.75 -7.94 -3.08
N TYR A 87 -12.60 -8.45 -3.53
CA TYR A 87 -11.59 -7.65 -4.22
C TYR A 87 -12.14 -6.97 -5.49
N ALA A 88 -12.90 -7.70 -6.30
CA ALA A 88 -13.45 -7.16 -7.54
C ALA A 88 -14.50 -6.07 -7.29
N ALA A 89 -15.27 -6.15 -6.19
CA ALA A 89 -16.22 -5.11 -5.80
C ALA A 89 -15.49 -3.88 -5.28
N HIS A 90 -14.56 -4.06 -4.34
CA HIS A 90 -13.74 -2.98 -3.79
C HIS A 90 -12.98 -2.21 -4.87
N LEU A 91 -12.34 -2.93 -5.80
CA LEU A 91 -11.62 -2.33 -6.93
C LEU A 91 -12.55 -1.53 -7.85
N LYS A 92 -13.80 -1.98 -8.07
CA LYS A 92 -14.77 -1.21 -8.86
C LYS A 92 -15.14 0.09 -8.17
N ASP A 93 -15.41 0.06 -6.88
CA ASP A 93 -15.86 1.24 -6.14
C ASP A 93 -14.71 2.25 -5.94
N TYR A 94 -13.50 1.78 -5.65
CA TYR A 94 -12.30 2.61 -5.64
C TYR A 94 -12.11 3.34 -6.98
N LEU A 95 -12.26 2.64 -8.11
CA LEU A 95 -12.09 3.25 -9.43
C LEU A 95 -13.17 4.27 -9.77
N LYS A 96 -14.38 4.15 -9.21
CA LYS A 96 -15.43 5.18 -9.32
C LYS A 96 -15.05 6.42 -8.51
N ALA A 97 -14.56 6.24 -7.28
CA ALA A 97 -14.11 7.35 -6.44
C ALA A 97 -13.00 8.16 -7.14
N VAL A 98 -12.03 7.47 -7.76
CA VAL A 98 -11.01 8.15 -8.57
C VAL A 98 -11.60 8.84 -9.82
N GLU A 99 -12.67 8.33 -10.43
CA GLU A 99 -13.33 9.03 -11.57
C GLU A 99 -14.04 10.29 -11.13
N TYR A 100 -14.66 10.25 -9.95
CA TYR A 100 -15.33 11.38 -9.35
C TYR A 100 -14.31 12.49 -9.05
N HIS A 101 -13.24 12.15 -8.30
CA HIS A 101 -12.15 13.09 -8.00
C HIS A 101 -11.52 13.70 -9.26
N LEU A 102 -11.26 12.89 -10.30
CA LEU A 102 -10.73 13.40 -11.56
C LEU A 102 -11.73 14.28 -12.32
N THR A 103 -13.04 14.04 -12.21
CA THR A 103 -14.04 14.88 -12.88
C THR A 103 -14.07 16.29 -12.29
N ASP A 104 -13.95 16.40 -10.97
CA ASP A 104 -14.03 17.68 -10.25
C ASP A 104 -12.75 18.52 -10.42
N HIS A 105 -11.58 17.86 -10.53
CA HIS A 105 -10.29 18.55 -10.58
C HIS A 105 -9.65 18.63 -11.98
N ASN A 106 -9.83 17.62 -12.84
CA ASN A 106 -9.21 17.60 -14.17
C ASN A 106 -9.94 16.64 -15.16
N PRO A 107 -10.93 17.13 -15.91
CA PRO A 107 -11.74 16.30 -16.80
C PRO A 107 -10.94 15.68 -17.97
N GLU A 108 -9.85 16.31 -18.41
CA GLU A 108 -8.91 15.76 -19.41
C GLU A 108 -8.20 14.51 -18.88
N ALA A 109 -7.74 14.55 -17.62
CA ALA A 109 -7.09 13.41 -16.97
C ALA A 109 -8.04 12.20 -16.84
N ARG A 110 -9.35 12.43 -16.66
CA ARG A 110 -10.37 11.35 -16.65
C ARG A 110 -10.39 10.58 -17.98
N ARG A 111 -10.35 11.30 -19.11
CA ARG A 111 -10.36 10.71 -20.45
C ARG A 111 -9.10 9.87 -20.68
N LEU A 112 -7.94 10.42 -20.30
CA LEU A 112 -6.65 9.77 -20.43
C LEU A 112 -6.56 8.47 -19.60
N ARG A 113 -7.04 8.49 -18.34
CA ARG A 113 -7.03 7.33 -17.45
C ARG A 113 -7.86 6.17 -17.98
N ARG A 114 -9.05 6.43 -18.54
CA ARG A 114 -9.92 5.38 -19.07
C ARG A 114 -9.26 4.63 -20.24
N GLY A 115 -8.53 5.33 -21.10
CA GLY A 115 -7.78 4.73 -22.20
C GLY A 115 -6.59 3.91 -21.69
N ARG A 116 -5.76 4.51 -20.84
CA ARG A 116 -4.49 3.92 -20.36
C ARG A 116 -4.66 2.74 -19.40
N SER A 117 -5.70 2.73 -18.56
CA SER A 117 -5.89 1.66 -17.55
C SER A 117 -6.48 0.36 -18.08
N ARG A 118 -6.97 0.31 -19.34
CA ARG A 118 -7.62 -0.88 -19.93
C ARG A 118 -6.76 -2.15 -19.93
N PRO A 119 -5.49 -2.12 -20.36
CA PRO A 119 -4.63 -3.30 -20.37
C PRO A 119 -4.38 -3.85 -18.96
N TRP A 120 -4.15 -2.96 -17.99
CA TRP A 120 -3.87 -3.36 -16.61
C TRP A 120 -5.07 -4.00 -15.91
N ARG A 121 -6.28 -3.45 -16.10
CA ARG A 121 -7.50 -4.02 -15.52
C ARG A 121 -7.74 -5.47 -15.92
N ARG A 122 -7.27 -5.87 -17.11
CA ARG A 122 -7.33 -7.27 -17.57
C ARG A 122 -6.30 -8.13 -16.86
N ARG A 123 -5.06 -7.62 -16.70
CA ARG A 123 -3.96 -8.32 -16.00
C ARG A 123 -4.31 -8.62 -14.54
N VAL A 124 -4.79 -7.63 -13.78
CA VAL A 124 -5.14 -7.78 -12.35
C VAL A 124 -6.27 -8.80 -12.12
N ARG A 125 -7.19 -8.96 -13.07
CA ARG A 125 -8.28 -9.94 -12.94
C ARG A 125 -7.87 -11.36 -13.34
N GLY A 126 -6.76 -11.51 -14.04
CA GLY A 126 -6.24 -12.78 -14.52
C GLY A 126 -5.18 -13.42 -13.62
N SER A 127 -4.56 -12.64 -12.73
CA SER A 127 -3.67 -13.10 -11.66
C SER A 127 -4.47 -13.53 -10.43
#